data_AF-A0A1Z2TMI9-F1
#
_entry.id   AF-A0A1Z2TMI9-F1
#
_cell.length_a   1.000
_cell.length_b   1.000
_cell.length_c   1.000
_cell.angle_alpha   90.00
_cell.angle_beta   90.00
_cell.angle_gamma   90.00
#
_symmetry.space_group_name_H-M   'P 1'
#
loop_
_entity.id
_entity.type
_entity.pdbx_description
1 polymer ?
#
loop_
_entity_poly.entity_id
_entity_poly.type
_entity_poly.pdbx_seq_one_letter_code
_entity_poly.pdbx_strand_id
1 'polypeptide(L)'
;MSPVPPPIRGRSDRWRELTPELAERAIETVKNALPFFTAGTPIVHHAPHGVHVDVPVMYLSFAVDRIHYNPETKTPAPKGLPPESMVAEVNPEEVREQVQALLSELSVLSGAEFRGPEDCWVVPVAWKSFIILHVRVSADGKELIPDYGLTEEVRRHGV
;
A
#
# COMPACT_ATOMS: atom_id res chain seq x y z
N MET A 1 -25.20 6.28 -37.48
CA MET A 1 -23.83 5.72 -37.39
C MET A 1 -23.69 5.08 -36.03
N SER A 2 -23.35 3.79 -35.97
CA SER A 2 -23.06 3.12 -34.70
C SER A 2 -21.75 3.68 -34.13
N PRO A 3 -21.65 3.94 -32.81
CA PRO A 3 -20.41 4.44 -32.22
C PRO A 3 -19.30 3.41 -32.41
N VAL A 4 -18.15 3.87 -32.91
CA VAL A 4 -16.95 3.03 -33.04
C VAL A 4 -16.49 2.70 -31.61
N PRO A 5 -16.33 1.41 -31.25
CA PRO A 5 -15.82 1.06 -29.94
C PRO A 5 -14.44 1.67 -29.75
N PRO A 6 -14.10 2.12 -28.53
CA PRO A 6 -12.79 2.69 -28.26
C PRO A 6 -11.70 1.67 -28.66
N PRO A 7 -10.60 2.13 -29.27
CA PRO A 7 -9.52 1.22 -29.64
C PRO A 7 -9.06 0.48 -28.39
N ILE A 8 -9.00 -0.85 -28.47
CA ILE A 8 -8.34 -1.68 -27.46
C ILE A 8 -6.90 -1.16 -27.42
N ARG A 9 -6.49 -0.52 -26.32
CA ARG A 9 -5.10 -0.14 -26.11
C ARG A 9 -4.29 -1.43 -26.18
N GLY A 10 -3.62 -1.66 -27.31
CA GLY A 10 -2.70 -2.77 -27.45
C GLY A 10 -1.66 -2.72 -26.34
N ARG A 11 -1.16 -3.90 -25.95
CA ARG A 11 0.02 -4.04 -25.10
C ARG A 11 1.09 -3.09 -25.64
N SER A 12 1.62 -2.18 -24.81
CA SER A 12 2.60 -1.21 -25.30
C SER A 12 3.76 -1.99 -25.94
N ASP A 13 4.04 -1.71 -27.21
CA ASP A 13 5.13 -2.32 -27.99
C ASP A 13 6.53 -1.96 -27.48
N ARG A 14 6.62 -1.25 -26.34
CA ARG A 14 7.89 -1.04 -25.66
C ARG A 14 8.16 -2.26 -24.81
N TRP A 15 8.80 -3.26 -25.41
CA TRP A 15 9.66 -4.18 -24.67
C TRP A 15 10.70 -3.33 -23.93
N ARG A 16 10.35 -2.86 -22.74
CA ARG A 16 11.29 -2.22 -21.83
C ARG A 16 12.14 -3.35 -21.27
N GLU A 17 13.44 -3.28 -21.48
CA GLU A 17 14.37 -4.17 -20.81
C GLU A 17 14.28 -3.89 -19.30
N LEU A 18 13.80 -4.87 -18.54
CA LEU A 18 13.77 -4.81 -17.08
C LEU A 18 15.11 -5.30 -16.59
N THR A 19 15.85 -4.42 -15.93
CA THR A 19 17.19 -4.73 -15.42
C THR A 19 17.21 -4.71 -13.89
N PRO A 20 18.14 -5.43 -13.24
CA PRO A 20 18.34 -5.34 -11.79
C PRO A 20 18.54 -3.91 -11.29
N GLU A 21 19.20 -3.05 -12.06
CA GLU A 21 19.46 -1.65 -11.68
C GLU A 21 18.16 -0.83 -11.59
N LEU A 22 17.15 -1.15 -12.40
CA LEU A 22 15.83 -0.53 -12.30
C LEU A 22 15.09 -0.98 -11.03
N ALA A 23 15.22 -2.26 -10.67
CA ALA A 23 14.67 -2.80 -9.43
C ALA A 23 15.36 -2.19 -8.19
N GLU A 24 16.69 -2.10 -8.20
CA GLU A 24 17.47 -1.46 -7.14
C GLU A 24 17.09 0.01 -6.96
N ARG A 25 16.88 0.73 -8.08
CA ARG A 25 16.39 2.11 -8.04
C ARG A 25 15.00 2.20 -7.43
N ALA A 26 14.09 1.28 -7.76
CA ALA A 26 12.77 1.25 -7.14
C ALA A 26 12.85 1.04 -5.62
N ILE A 27 13.70 0.12 -5.16
CA ILE A 27 13.96 -0.12 -3.73
C ILE A 27 14.49 1.16 -3.07
N GLU A 28 15.44 1.83 -3.70
CA GLU A 28 16.04 3.07 -3.18
C GLU A 28 15.03 4.22 -3.10
N THR A 29 14.16 4.36 -4.10
CA THR A 29 13.05 5.32 -4.09
C THR A 29 12.14 5.10 -2.88
N VAL A 30 11.82 3.84 -2.54
CA VAL A 30 10.99 3.52 -1.37
C VAL A 30 11.73 3.78 -0.07
N LYS A 31 13.03 3.44 0.03
CA LYS A 31 13.85 3.76 1.21
C LYS A 31 13.89 5.25 1.49
N ASN A 32 14.03 6.07 0.45
CA ASN A 32 14.06 7.53 0.59
C ASN A 32 12.69 8.12 0.96
N ALA A 33 11.60 7.49 0.52
CA ALA A 33 10.25 7.95 0.83
C ALA A 33 9.74 7.48 2.20
N LEU A 34 10.18 6.32 2.68
CA LEU A 34 9.69 5.68 3.91
C LEU A 34 9.68 6.59 5.15
N PRO A 35 10.72 7.43 5.41
CA PRO A 35 10.71 8.35 6.56
C PRO A 35 9.61 9.41 6.52
N PHE A 36 8.99 9.63 5.37
CA PHE A 36 7.93 10.62 5.16
C PHE A 36 6.53 10.00 5.13
N PHE A 37 6.43 8.68 5.31
CA PHE A 37 5.14 8.01 5.39
C PHE A 37 4.43 8.37 6.69
N THR A 38 3.12 8.55 6.59
CA THR A 38 2.27 8.90 7.74
C THR A 38 1.05 7.99 7.80
N ALA A 39 0.51 7.79 9.00
CA ALA A 39 -0.73 7.06 9.19
C ALA A 39 -1.92 7.97 8.84
N GLY A 40 -2.73 7.52 7.86
CA GLY A 40 -4.02 8.12 7.55
C GLY A 40 -5.10 7.74 8.56
N THR A 41 -6.29 8.28 8.38
CA THR A 41 -7.46 7.93 9.19
C THR A 41 -7.78 6.44 9.01
N PRO A 42 -7.84 5.64 10.10
CA PRO A 42 -8.22 4.23 10.01
C PRO A 42 -9.63 4.06 9.44
N ILE A 43 -9.77 3.09 8.55
CA ILE A 43 -11.04 2.68 7.94
C ILE A 43 -11.47 1.40 8.65
N VAL A 44 -12.61 1.47 9.35
CA VAL A 44 -13.16 0.36 10.11
C VAL A 44 -14.28 -0.28 9.30
N HIS A 45 -14.05 -1.51 8.84
CA HIS A 45 -15.03 -2.30 8.13
C HIS A 45 -15.68 -3.28 9.09
N HIS A 46 -17.02 -3.25 9.16
CA HIS A 46 -17.80 -4.22 9.92
C HIS A 46 -18.34 -5.30 8.98
N ALA A 47 -17.96 -6.55 9.23
CA ALA A 47 -18.44 -7.71 8.50
C ALA A 47 -19.07 -8.73 9.46
N PRO A 48 -19.91 -9.67 8.97
CA PRO A 48 -20.55 -10.67 9.84
C PRO A 48 -19.57 -11.56 10.62
N HIS A 49 -18.34 -11.69 10.14
CA HIS A 49 -17.27 -12.50 10.73
C HIS A 49 -16.33 -11.68 11.64
N GLY A 50 -16.52 -10.37 11.76
CA GLY A 50 -15.72 -9.52 12.63
C GLY A 50 -15.50 -8.11 12.10
N VAL A 51 -14.63 -7.38 12.80
CA VAL A 51 -14.16 -6.05 12.44
C VAL A 51 -12.80 -6.17 11.74
N HIS A 52 -12.66 -5.45 10.64
CA HIS A 52 -11.42 -5.30 9.91
C HIS A 52 -10.98 -3.83 9.95
N VAL A 53 -9.75 -3.58 10.37
CA VAL A 53 -9.21 -2.22 10.51
C VAL A 53 -8.08 -2.02 9.52
N ASP A 54 -8.34 -1.19 8.52
CA ASP A 54 -7.37 -0.81 7.52
C ASP A 54 -6.81 0.58 7.85
N VAL A 55 -5.49 0.68 8.00
CA VAL A 55 -4.83 1.96 8.24
C VAL A 55 -4.08 2.38 6.99
N PRO A 56 -4.54 3.41 6.27
CA PRO A 56 -3.86 3.92 5.08
C PRO A 56 -2.46 4.43 5.44
N VAL A 57 -1.46 4.05 4.64
CA VAL A 57 -0.13 4.67 4.67
C VAL A 57 -0.13 5.77 3.64
N MET A 58 0.14 6.99 4.08
CA MET A 58 0.01 8.20 3.30
C MET A 58 1.38 8.79 2.95
N TYR A 59 1.52 9.29 1.72
CA TYR A 59 2.65 10.08 1.25
C TYR A 59 2.13 11.24 0.39
N LEU A 60 2.51 12.48 0.75
CA LEU A 60 2.07 13.71 0.05
C LEU A 60 0.55 13.75 -0.22
N SER A 61 -0.26 13.39 0.78
CA SER A 61 -1.74 13.33 0.72
C SER A 61 -2.34 12.21 -0.15
N PHE A 62 -1.54 11.29 -0.66
CA PHE A 62 -2.00 10.10 -1.37
C PHE A 62 -1.75 8.84 -0.55
N ALA A 63 -2.65 7.87 -0.64
CA ALA A 63 -2.42 6.57 -0.04
C ALA A 63 -1.47 5.76 -0.94
N VAL A 64 -0.41 5.19 -0.36
CA VAL A 64 0.55 4.33 -1.09
C VAL A 64 0.19 2.86 -0.97
N ASP A 65 -0.34 2.46 0.18
CA ASP A 65 -0.91 1.15 0.49
C ASP A 65 -1.64 1.26 1.86
N ARG A 66 -2.17 0.16 2.38
CA ARG A 66 -2.78 0.04 3.71
C ARG A 66 -2.11 -1.03 4.56
N ILE A 67 -2.03 -0.75 5.86
CA ILE A 67 -1.68 -1.72 6.91
C ILE A 67 -2.98 -2.36 7.39
N HIS A 68 -3.06 -3.69 7.30
CA HIS A 68 -4.09 -4.45 7.97
C HIS A 68 -3.75 -4.54 9.46
N TYR A 69 -4.51 -3.86 10.32
CA TYR A 69 -4.23 -3.76 11.74
C TYR A 69 -5.11 -4.73 12.53
N ASN A 70 -4.50 -5.48 13.45
CA ASN A 70 -5.22 -6.35 14.38
C ASN A 70 -5.45 -5.60 15.71
N PRO A 71 -6.69 -5.22 16.05
CA PRO A 71 -7.00 -4.50 17.27
C PRO A 71 -6.87 -5.34 18.56
N GLU A 72 -6.88 -6.67 18.48
CA GLU A 72 -6.69 -7.54 19.64
C GLU A 72 -5.23 -7.59 20.07
N THR A 73 -4.33 -7.78 19.10
CA THR A 73 -2.88 -7.89 19.36
C THR A 73 -2.17 -6.55 19.29
N LYS A 74 -2.84 -5.49 18.79
CA LYS A 74 -2.27 -4.16 18.55
C LYS A 74 -1.07 -4.17 17.61
N THR A 75 -1.10 -5.06 16.61
CA THR A 75 0.01 -5.26 15.66
C THR A 75 -0.50 -5.34 14.22
N PRO A 76 0.35 -5.06 13.23
CA PRO A 76 0.01 -5.25 11.83
C PRO A 76 -0.02 -6.75 11.50
N ALA A 77 -0.91 -7.14 10.60
CA ALA A 77 -0.97 -8.48 10.06
C ALA A 77 -0.14 -8.61 8.77
N PRO A 78 0.30 -9.83 8.42
CA PRO A 78 0.91 -10.09 7.12
C PRO A 78 -0.02 -9.65 5.98
N LYS A 79 0.55 -9.04 4.94
CA LYS A 79 -0.21 -8.45 3.82
C LYS A 79 -1.15 -9.42 3.12
N GLY A 80 -0.79 -10.69 3.05
CA GLY A 80 -1.58 -11.75 2.42
C GLY A 80 -2.66 -12.38 3.33
N LEU A 81 -2.71 -12.02 4.61
CA LEU A 81 -3.70 -12.54 5.56
C LEU A 81 -4.23 -11.39 6.45
N PRO A 82 -5.19 -10.61 5.94
CA PRO A 82 -5.84 -9.56 6.71
C PRO A 82 -6.57 -10.19 7.91
N PRO A 83 -6.49 -9.62 9.13
CA PRO A 83 -7.06 -10.23 10.31
C PRO A 83 -8.56 -9.93 10.39
N GLU A 84 -9.30 -10.86 10.98
CA GLU A 84 -10.68 -10.66 11.43
C GLU A 84 -10.64 -10.59 12.95
N SER A 85 -11.25 -9.56 13.54
CA SER A 85 -11.29 -9.39 15.00
C SER A 85 -12.72 -9.36 15.52
N MET A 86 -12.93 -9.91 16.72
CA MET A 86 -14.24 -9.87 17.40
C MET A 86 -14.36 -8.67 18.36
N VAL A 87 -13.42 -7.72 18.31
CA VAL A 87 -13.45 -6.52 19.14
C VAL A 87 -14.66 -5.66 18.77
N ALA A 88 -15.49 -5.36 19.77
CA ALA A 88 -16.75 -4.63 19.59
C ALA A 88 -16.55 -3.14 19.26
N GLU A 89 -15.52 -2.51 19.83
CA GLU A 89 -15.24 -1.08 19.65
C GLU A 89 -13.76 -0.85 19.39
N VAL A 90 -13.48 -0.10 18.31
CA VAL A 90 -12.13 0.30 17.92
C VAL A 90 -12.06 1.82 17.99
N ASN A 91 -11.08 2.37 18.70
CA ASN A 91 -10.82 3.81 18.72
C ASN A 91 -9.87 4.18 17.56
N PRO A 92 -10.35 4.90 16.52
CA PRO A 92 -9.52 5.21 15.35
C PRO A 92 -8.30 6.07 15.67
N GLU A 93 -8.40 7.00 16.63
CA GLU A 93 -7.24 7.85 16.99
C GLU A 93 -6.14 7.04 17.67
N GLU A 94 -6.51 6.13 18.59
CA GLU A 94 -5.53 5.23 19.23
C GLU A 94 -4.84 4.33 18.18
N VAL A 95 -5.61 3.78 17.25
CA VAL A 95 -5.06 2.96 16.16
C VAL A 95 -4.10 3.76 15.29
N ARG A 96 -4.48 5.00 14.93
CA ARG A 96 -3.65 5.88 14.11
C ARG A 96 -2.33 6.21 14.79
N GLU A 97 -2.36 6.57 16.08
CA GLU A 97 -1.15 6.86 16.86
C GLU A 97 -0.21 5.66 16.93
N GLN A 98 -0.76 4.47 17.19
CA GLN A 98 0.04 3.25 17.25
C GLN A 98 0.66 2.90 15.90
N VAL A 99 -0.11 3.00 14.82
CA VAL A 99 0.44 2.77 13.48
C VAL A 99 1.47 3.82 13.13
N GLN A 100 1.26 5.09 13.49
CA GLN A 100 2.25 6.15 13.26
C GLN A 100 3.57 5.87 13.97
N ALA A 101 3.54 5.36 15.20
CA ALA A 101 4.75 4.93 15.91
C ALA A 101 5.42 3.74 15.19
N LEU A 102 4.62 2.76 14.75
CA LEU A 102 5.08 1.57 14.05
C LEU A 102 5.78 1.88 12.71
N LEU A 103 5.40 2.95 12.02
CA LEU A 103 6.05 3.34 10.75
C LEU A 103 7.57 3.53 10.90
N SER A 104 8.04 3.90 12.10
CA SER A 104 9.47 4.05 12.40
C SER A 104 10.24 2.72 12.50
N GLU A 105 9.52 1.60 12.68
CA GLU A 105 10.09 0.25 12.78
C GLU A 105 10.14 -0.47 11.42
N LEU A 106 9.66 0.17 10.35
CA LEU A 106 9.58 -0.45 9.04
C LEU A 106 10.94 -0.56 8.36
N SER A 107 11.10 -1.63 7.59
CA SER A 107 12.30 -1.89 6.81
C SER A 107 11.92 -2.26 5.38
N VAL A 108 12.61 -1.65 4.40
CA VAL A 108 12.46 -2.00 2.99
C VAL A 108 13.29 -3.24 2.71
N LEU A 109 12.68 -4.28 2.14
CA LEU A 109 13.39 -5.51 1.80
C LEU A 109 14.20 -5.33 0.52
N SER A 110 15.32 -6.06 0.42
CA SER A 110 16.24 -6.02 -0.72
C SER A 110 15.75 -6.89 -1.90
N GLY A 111 14.56 -6.62 -2.39
CA GLY A 111 13.98 -7.28 -3.56
C GLY A 111 12.74 -6.56 -4.05
N ALA A 112 12.45 -6.63 -5.35
CA ALA A 112 11.25 -6.04 -5.93
C ALA A 112 10.66 -7.00 -6.98
N GLU A 113 9.33 -7.08 -7.01
CA GLU A 113 8.56 -7.84 -8.00
C GLU A 113 8.06 -6.90 -9.11
N PHE A 114 8.20 -7.27 -10.38
CA PHE A 114 7.61 -6.48 -11.45
C PHE A 114 6.20 -6.96 -11.79
N ARG A 115 5.21 -6.07 -11.72
CA ARG A 115 3.82 -6.35 -12.11
C ARG A 115 3.55 -5.86 -13.54
N GLY A 116 3.70 -6.77 -14.50
CA GLY A 116 3.51 -6.49 -15.93
C GLY A 116 2.20 -5.79 -16.30
N PRO A 117 1.03 -6.20 -15.78
CA PRO A 117 -0.24 -5.52 -16.08
C PRO A 117 -0.33 -4.08 -15.56
N GLU A 118 0.37 -3.76 -14.48
CA GLU A 118 0.39 -2.43 -13.84
C GLU A 118 1.58 -1.57 -14.30
N ASP A 119 2.52 -2.14 -15.06
CA ASP A 119 3.78 -1.53 -15.51
C ASP A 119 4.57 -0.86 -14.36
N CYS A 120 4.69 -1.60 -13.25
CA CYS A 120 5.30 -1.09 -12.02
C CYS A 120 6.11 -2.14 -11.26
N TRP A 121 7.09 -1.69 -10.48
CA TRP A 121 7.74 -2.46 -9.44
C TRP A 121 6.90 -2.45 -8.17
N VAL A 122 6.86 -3.57 -7.47
CA VAL A 122 6.33 -3.72 -6.11
C VAL A 122 7.49 -3.98 -5.19
N VAL A 123 7.70 -3.07 -4.26
CA VAL A 123 8.73 -3.16 -3.25
C VAL A 123 8.06 -3.55 -1.93
N PRO A 124 8.39 -4.73 -1.37
CA PRO A 124 7.84 -5.16 -0.10
C PRO A 124 8.51 -4.40 1.06
N VAL A 125 7.68 -3.89 1.96
CA VAL A 125 8.10 -3.28 3.21
C VAL A 125 7.65 -4.16 4.36
N ALA A 126 8.59 -4.45 5.25
CA ALA A 126 8.38 -5.34 6.37
C ALA A 126 8.35 -4.60 7.71
N TRP A 127 7.47 -5.06 8.59
CA TRP A 127 7.57 -4.83 10.02
C TRP A 127 8.09 -6.11 10.67
N LYS A 128 9.27 -6.03 11.31
CA LYS A 128 10.01 -7.23 11.76
C LYS A 128 10.14 -8.22 10.60
N SER A 129 9.55 -9.42 10.72
CA SER A 129 9.59 -10.48 9.69
C SER A 129 8.33 -10.55 8.83
N PHE A 130 7.35 -9.67 9.01
CA PHE A 130 6.11 -9.65 8.23
C PHE A 130 6.21 -8.64 7.10
N ILE A 131 5.95 -9.05 5.87
CA ILE A 131 5.66 -8.12 4.77
C ILE A 131 4.26 -7.57 5.05
N ILE A 132 4.16 -6.26 5.26
CA ILE A 132 2.90 -5.60 5.62
C ILE A 132 2.49 -4.53 4.60
N LEU A 133 3.40 -4.11 3.71
CA LEU A 133 3.08 -3.21 2.59
C LEU A 133 3.70 -3.70 1.29
N HIS A 134 3.02 -3.38 0.19
CA HIS A 134 3.47 -3.51 -1.18
C HIS A 134 3.47 -2.12 -1.83
N VAL A 135 4.60 -1.42 -1.73
CA VAL A 135 4.72 -0.07 -2.29
C VAL A 135 5.00 -0.16 -3.79
N ARG A 136 4.16 0.50 -4.60
CA ARG A 136 4.31 0.50 -6.05
C ARG A 136 5.21 1.64 -6.52
N VAL A 137 6.06 1.36 -7.49
CA VAL A 137 7.01 2.31 -8.09
C VAL A 137 6.97 2.19 -9.62
N SER A 138 7.07 3.31 -10.33
CA SER A 138 7.13 3.36 -11.79
C SER A 138 8.15 2.37 -12.36
N ALA A 139 7.90 1.85 -13.56
CA ALA A 139 8.81 0.89 -14.20
C ALA A 139 10.26 1.40 -14.41
N ASP A 140 10.51 2.72 -14.37
CA ASP A 140 11.86 3.30 -14.42
C ASP A 140 12.51 3.52 -13.04
N GLY A 141 11.78 3.16 -11.98
CA GLY A 141 12.20 3.13 -10.59
C GLY A 141 12.19 4.47 -9.87
N LYS A 142 11.59 5.53 -10.45
CA LYS A 142 11.76 6.91 -9.96
C LYS A 142 10.61 7.48 -9.15
N GLU A 143 9.39 6.98 -9.36
CA GLU A 143 8.19 7.61 -8.83
C GLU A 143 7.35 6.59 -8.07
N LEU A 144 6.91 6.92 -6.86
CA LEU A 144 5.89 6.13 -6.17
C LEU A 144 4.56 6.23 -6.95
N ILE A 145 3.87 5.10 -7.07
CA ILE A 145 2.54 5.05 -7.68
C ILE A 145 1.50 4.97 -6.56
N PRO A 146 0.66 5.99 -6.38
CA PRO A 146 -0.44 5.96 -5.42
C PRO A 146 -1.40 4.81 -5.65
N ASP A 147 -1.93 4.25 -4.57
CA ASP A 147 -3.20 3.54 -4.59
C ASP A 147 -4.34 4.57 -4.71
N TYR A 148 -4.71 4.88 -5.94
CA TYR A 148 -5.81 5.78 -6.24
C TYR A 148 -7.15 5.26 -5.71
N GLY A 149 -7.37 3.94 -5.69
CA GLY A 149 -8.59 3.34 -5.16
C GLY A 149 -8.72 3.59 -3.67
N LEU A 150 -7.67 3.26 -2.91
CA LEU A 150 -7.59 3.56 -1.48
C LEU A 150 -7.59 5.07 -1.22
N THR A 151 -6.93 5.89 -2.04
CA THR A 151 -6.95 7.35 -1.87
C THR A 151 -8.37 7.90 -1.93
N GLU A 152 -9.18 7.44 -2.89
CA GLU A 152 -10.58 7.85 -2.97
C GLU A 152 -11.41 7.31 -1.81
N GLU A 153 -11.11 6.11 -1.32
CA GLU A 153 -11.71 5.55 -0.11
C GLU A 153 -11.42 6.42 1.13
N VAL A 154 -10.16 6.79 1.35
CA VAL A 154 -9.74 7.71 2.42
C VAL A 154 -10.47 9.05 2.32
N ARG A 155 -10.63 9.60 1.12
CA ARG A 155 -11.37 10.86 0.92
C ARG A 155 -12.85 10.76 1.27
N ARG A 156 -13.48 9.60 1.06
CA ARG A 156 -14.88 9.37 1.44
C ARG A 156 -15.07 9.20 2.95
N HIS A 157 -14.10 8.56 3.60
CA HIS A 157 -14.15 8.26 5.03
C HIS A 157 -13.50 9.34 5.92
N GLY A 158 -12.74 10.27 5.33
CA GLY A 158 -12.02 11.33 6.04
C GLY A 158 -12.85 12.58 6.36
N VAL A 159 -14.16 12.44 6.60
CA VAL A 159 -15.04 13.52 7.11
C VAL A 159 -15.46 13.21 8.53
#